data_AF-A0A7H4P373-F1
#
_entry.id   AF-A0A7H4P373-F1
#
_cell.length_a   1.000
_cell.length_b   1.000
_cell.length_c   1.000
_cell.angle_alpha   90.00
_cell.angle_beta   90.00
_cell.angle_gamma   90.00
#
_symmetry.space_group_name_H-M   'P 1'
#
loop_
_entity.id
_entity.type
_entity.pdbx_description
1 polymer ?
#
loop_
_entity_poly.entity_id
_entity_poly.type
_entity_poly.pdbx_seq_one_letter_code
_entity_poly.pdbx_strand_id
1 'polypeptide(L)' 'MAILLVEQFYDFAAGLADRYLVMSRGAIIQQGNGGDMEAEGVRGMVTI' A
#
# COMPACT_ATOMS: atom_id res chain seq x y z
N MET A 1 2.66 18.82 6.14
CA MET A 1 1.38 18.17 6.51
C MET A 1 1.46 16.73 6.03
N ALA A 2 1.00 15.77 6.80
CA ALA A 2 1.04 14.36 6.44
C ALA A 2 -0.36 13.76 6.61
N ILE A 3 -0.78 12.95 5.65
CA ILE A 3 -2.05 12.23 5.67
C ILE A 3 -1.70 10.74 5.76
N LEU A 4 -2.31 10.05 6.71
CA LEU A 4 -2.26 8.59 6.77
C LEU A 4 -3.62 8.07 6.33
N LEU A 5 -3.65 7.41 5.18
CA LEU A 5 -4.82 6.73 4.65
C LEU A 5 -4.68 5.23 4.95
N VAL A 6 -5.70 4.64 5.58
CA VAL A 6 -5.79 3.20 5.82
C VAL A 6 -6.93 2.67 4.97
N GLU A 7 -6.60 1.87 3.96
CA GLU A 7 -7.55 1.46 2.92
C GLU A 7 -7.33 -0.01 2.53
N GLN A 8 -8.40 -0.70 2.14
CA GLN A 8 -8.36 -2.09 1.67
C GLN A 8 -8.41 -2.18 0.14
N PHE A 9 -8.92 -1.15 -0.54
CA PHE A 9 -8.93 -1.07 -2.00
C PHE A 9 -7.58 -0.61 -2.55
N TYR A 10 -6.86 -1.54 -3.19
CA TYR A 10 -5.54 -1.29 -3.79
C TYR A 10 -5.54 -0.09 -4.75
N ASP A 11 -6.49 -0.03 -5.69
CA ASP A 11 -6.50 1.00 -6.74
C ASP A 11 -6.66 2.42 -6.17
N PHE A 12 -7.38 2.55 -5.04
CA PHE A 12 -7.53 3.83 -4.36
C PHE A 12 -6.24 4.24 -3.63
N ALA A 13 -5.61 3.29 -2.94
CA ALA A 13 -4.33 3.53 -2.28
C ALA A 13 -3.24 3.90 -3.30
N ALA A 14 -3.16 3.18 -4.41
CA ALA A 14 -2.18 3.45 -5.48
C ALA A 14 -2.40 4.79 -6.17
N GLY A 15 -3.66 5.24 -6.32
CA GLY A 15 -3.97 6.52 -6.95
C GLY A 15 -3.63 7.77 -6.10
N LEU A 16 -3.40 7.60 -4.80
CA LEU A 16 -3.21 8.72 -3.85
C LEU A 16 -1.93 8.65 -3.03
N ALA A 17 -1.28 7.49 -2.92
CA ALA A 17 -0.15 7.29 -2.03
C ALA A 17 1.16 7.80 -2.65
N ASP A 18 1.85 8.71 -1.95
CA ASP A 18 3.28 8.99 -2.21
C ASP A 18 4.17 7.84 -1.68
N ARG A 19 3.76 7.23 -0.57
CA ARG A 19 4.41 6.09 0.10
C ARG A 19 3.37 5.11 0.58
N TYR A 20 3.73 3.83 0.62
CA TYR A 20 2.82 2.78 1.06
C TYR A 20 3.46 1.89 2.15
N LEU A 21 2.59 1.28 2.94
CA LEU A 21 2.91 0.29 3.97
C LEU A 21 1.88 -0.82 3.85
N VAL A 22 2.34 -2.07 3.67
CA VAL A 22 1.47 -3.25 3.70
C VAL A 22 1.60 -3.90 5.06
N MET A 23 0.47 -4.09 5.72
CA MET A 23 0.40 -4.76 7.02
C MET A 23 -0.37 -6.07 6.89
N SER A 24 0.19 -7.14 7.45
CA SER A 24 -0.47 -8.43 7.60
C SER A 24 -0.33 -8.91 9.03
N ARG A 25 -1.45 -9.28 9.66
CA ARG A 25 -1.49 -9.80 11.04
C ARG A 25 -0.74 -8.94 12.07
N GLY A 26 -0.82 -7.62 11.93
CA GLY A 26 -0.17 -6.67 12.85
C GLY A 26 1.33 -6.46 12.62
N ALA A 27 1.89 -7.02 11.55
CA ALA A 27 3.27 -6.79 11.14
C ALA A 27 3.33 -6.11 9.77
N ILE A 28 4.27 -5.17 9.60
CA ILE A 28 4.56 -4.57 8.30
C ILE A 28 5.35 -5.60 7.48
N ILE A 29 4.80 -6.00 6.35
CA ILE A 29 5.41 -6.99 5.46
C ILE A 29 6.08 -6.35 4.24
N GLN A 30 5.70 -5.12 3.89
CA GLN A 30 6.26 -4.40 2.75
C GLN A 30 6.10 -2.88 2.97
N GLN A 31 7.04 -2.10 2.46
CA GLN A 31 6.96 -0.63 2.43
C GLN A 31 7.78 -0.08 1.26
N GLY A 32 7.36 1.04 0.69
CA GLY A 32 8.03 1.64 -0.47
C GLY A 32 7.37 2.92 -0.96
N ASN A 33 7.74 3.35 -2.16
CA ASN A 33 7.11 4.48 -2.83
C ASN A 33 5.82 4.03 -3.51
N GLY A 34 4.80 4.90 -3.55
CA GLY A 34 3.52 4.57 -4.20
C GLY A 34 3.67 4.24 -5.69
N GLY A 35 4.60 4.92 -6.38
CA GLY A 35 4.91 4.66 -7.80
C GLY A 35 5.48 3.27 -8.09
N ASP A 36 6.05 2.60 -7.08
CA ASP A 36 6.66 1.27 -7.24
C ASP A 36 5.68 0.14 -6.85
N MET A 37 4.48 0.47 -6.34
CA MET A 37 3.51 -0.50 -5.81
C MET A 37 3.12 -1.60 -6.81
N GLU A 38 2.97 -1.26 -8.09
CA GLU A 38 2.63 -2.21 -9.13
C GLU A 38 3.80 -3.14 -9.46
N ALA A 39 5.00 -2.57 -9.60
CA ALA A 39 6.23 -3.32 -9.87
C ALA A 39 6.62 -4.26 -8.71
N GLU A 40 6.33 -3.83 -7.47
CA GLU A 40 6.57 -4.62 -6.26
C GLU A 40 5.45 -5.62 -5.97
N GLY A 41 4.43 -5.73 -6.84
CA GLY A 41 3.38 -6.74 -6.72
C GLY A 41 2.48 -6.55 -5.51
N VAL A 42 2.39 -5.33 -4.97
CA VAL A 42 1.62 -5.01 -3.74
C VAL A 42 0.15 -5.41 -3.88
N ARG A 43 -0.42 -5.31 -5.09
CA ARG A 43 -1.79 -5.75 -5.38
C ARG A 43 -2.06 -7.20 -5.00
N GLY A 44 -1.09 -8.10 -5.17
CA GLY A 44 -1.23 -9.50 -4.79
C GLY A 44 -1.23 -9.72 -3.27
N MET A 45 -0.61 -8.81 -2.53
CA MET A 45 -0.50 -8.87 -1.06
C MET A 45 -1.77 -8.36 -0.37
N VAL A 46 -2.48 -7.45 -1.03
CA VAL A 46 -3.79 -6.92 -0.60
C VAL A 46 -4.88 -7.68 -1.35
N THR A 47 -4.94 -9.00 -1.14
CA THR A 47 -6.01 -9.85 -1.67
C THR A 47 -7.22 -9.78 -0.72
N ILE A 48 -8.42 -9.69 -1.29
CA ILE A 48 -9.72 -9.84 -0.58
C ILE A 48 -9.80 -11.21 0.11
#